data_AF-A0A355VUF2-F1
#
_entry.id   AF-A0A355VUF2-F1
#
_cell.length_a   1.000
_cell.length_b   1.000
_cell.length_c   1.000
_cell.angle_alpha   90.00
_cell.angle_beta   90.00
_cell.angle_gamma   90.00
#
_symmetry.space_group_name_H-M   'P 1'
#
loop_
_entity.id
_entity.type
_entity.pdbx_description
1 polymer ?
#
loop_
_entity_poly.entity_id
_entity_poly.type
_entity_poly.pdbx_seq_one_letter_code
_entity_poly.pdbx_strand_id
1 'polypeptide(L)'
;IKIVKDEAWPEAETADDLHDALVLCGFLTAEEGGFNEWTTFFDELVSQNRATVLTTKTGKAFWVAVERLTQMNAIHGDAFLNPQIEIPERLKEKTISKDEALVEIIRGRLEALGPVTAALISETLGVSLSDIDQALLKLEGEGFVFRGSFTPELGELEWCERRLLARINKYTLSKLRREIEPVSASDFMRFLFSWHGVGSDDQPEGVEALRRVLDQLEGFEAPAAAWEGDLFSSRLKNYDHTWLDTLCLSGSAVWGRFRTSNTHGGKKPAPIKTTPIAIVKRSNLDVWKNIGKVPENNFEDLSHTTKKVFDFISLNGASFFEQIASGTKGLRVEVESSLSELVAKGAITSDSYTGLRALLVRSKYKTEKGRRKKRMSFNMEGAGRWSLIRSVEQEDEDKKSSEEMRAIATVFLMRYGVVFRKLLERESFAPPWRDLVRALRLLELRGEVRGGRFVEGVTGEQFALPEAVAGLRDARRKQKSGALVSISASDPLNLMGIITPGKRVSSHYKNRVLYRDGVPAAFKEGSETRLLSEFAQSEEWSIKQTLIKRNFSPKLKAYLGKGAE
;
A
#
# COMPACT_ATOMS: atom_id res chain seq x y z
N ILE A 1 6.20 -21.57 15.07
CA ILE A 1 6.64 -21.58 16.49
C ILE A 1 7.44 -22.83 16.76
N LYS A 2 6.86 -24.04 16.78
CA LYS A 2 7.59 -25.32 17.00
C LYS A 2 8.90 -25.43 16.22
N ILE A 3 8.84 -25.34 14.89
CA ILE A 3 10.04 -25.34 14.02
C ILE A 3 11.13 -24.36 14.47
N VAL A 4 10.76 -23.14 14.89
CA VAL A 4 11.77 -22.15 15.32
C VAL A 4 12.30 -22.45 16.72
N LYS A 5 11.49 -23.04 17.61
CA LYS A 5 11.97 -23.51 18.92
C LYS A 5 12.98 -24.64 18.73
N ASP A 6 12.65 -25.61 17.88
CA ASP A 6 13.51 -26.75 17.58
C ASP A 6 14.83 -26.27 16.95
N GLU A 7 14.79 -25.37 15.96
CA GLU A 7 15.99 -24.78 15.33
C GLU A 7 16.75 -23.74 16.19
N ALA A 8 16.19 -23.30 17.32
CA ALA A 8 16.84 -22.35 18.23
C ALA A 8 17.45 -23.06 19.44
N TRP A 9 16.89 -24.20 19.80
CA TRP A 9 17.46 -25.05 20.82
C TRP A 9 18.82 -25.56 20.35
N PRO A 10 19.86 -25.50 21.20
CA PRO A 10 21.18 -26.00 20.82
C PRO A 10 21.13 -27.51 20.56
N GLU A 11 21.75 -27.94 19.47
CA GLU A 11 22.08 -29.34 19.21
C GLU A 11 23.58 -29.52 19.47
N ALA A 12 23.94 -30.56 20.23
CA ALA A 12 25.33 -30.87 20.56
C ALA A 12 25.69 -32.27 20.06
N GLU A 13 26.64 -32.35 19.14
CA GLU A 13 27.24 -33.62 18.68
C GLU A 13 28.58 -33.89 19.37
N THR A 14 29.19 -32.87 19.97
CA THR A 14 30.46 -32.94 20.70
C THR A 14 30.39 -32.24 22.06
N ALA A 15 31.37 -32.52 22.92
CA ALA A 15 31.50 -31.81 24.20
C ALA A 15 31.72 -30.29 24.04
N ASP A 16 32.40 -29.87 22.96
CA ASP A 16 32.58 -28.44 22.67
C ASP A 16 31.27 -27.76 22.28
N ASP A 17 30.43 -28.40 21.46
CA ASP A 17 29.10 -27.87 21.11
C ASP A 17 28.20 -27.72 22.34
N LEU A 18 28.28 -28.69 23.28
CA LEU A 18 27.54 -28.62 24.54
C LEU A 18 28.06 -27.51 25.47
N HIS A 19 29.37 -27.26 25.48
CA HIS A 19 29.94 -26.14 26.22
C HIS A 19 29.41 -24.81 25.68
N ASP A 20 29.41 -24.64 24.36
CA ASP A 20 28.85 -23.46 23.71
C ASP A 20 27.36 -23.31 24.00
N ALA A 21 26.60 -24.41 24.03
CA ALA A 21 25.20 -24.43 24.42
C ALA A 21 24.97 -23.95 25.87
N LEU A 22 25.80 -24.39 26.82
CA LEU A 22 25.76 -23.94 28.21
C LEU A 22 26.10 -22.45 28.34
N VAL A 23 27.08 -21.97 27.59
CA VAL A 23 27.46 -20.55 27.58
C VAL A 23 26.37 -19.69 26.95
N LEU A 24 25.72 -20.17 25.89
CA LEU A 24 24.60 -19.50 25.21
C LEU A 24 23.38 -19.42 26.11
N CYS A 25 22.89 -20.56 26.61
CA CYS A 25 21.67 -20.64 27.41
C CYS A 25 21.86 -20.10 28.84
N GLY A 26 23.10 -19.95 29.29
CA GLY A 26 23.44 -19.61 30.68
C GLY A 26 23.46 -20.85 31.59
N PHE A 27 22.44 -21.70 31.47
CA PHE A 27 22.35 -23.00 32.15
C PHE A 27 21.42 -23.95 31.39
N LEU A 28 21.56 -25.25 31.69
CA LEU A 28 20.61 -26.30 31.31
C LEU A 28 20.10 -27.02 32.56
N THR A 29 18.84 -27.41 32.60
CA THR A 29 18.31 -28.21 33.72
C THR A 29 18.73 -29.68 33.59
N ALA A 30 18.65 -30.44 34.68
CA ALA A 30 18.88 -31.89 34.63
C ALA A 30 17.91 -32.60 33.68
N GLU A 31 16.66 -32.14 33.59
CA GLU A 31 15.65 -32.68 32.67
C GLU A 31 16.01 -32.38 31.20
N GLU A 32 16.45 -31.16 30.90
CA GLU A 32 16.90 -30.76 29.57
C GLU A 32 18.14 -31.53 29.11
N GLY A 33 19.09 -31.77 30.01
CA GLY A 33 20.28 -32.58 29.73
C GLY A 33 19.97 -34.07 29.54
N GLY A 34 19.00 -34.60 30.30
CA GLY A 34 18.57 -36.00 30.20
C GLY A 34 17.74 -36.30 28.95
N PHE A 35 16.87 -35.37 28.55
CA PHE A 35 16.03 -35.53 27.35
C PHE A 35 16.85 -35.60 26.05
N ASN A 36 18.02 -34.95 26.01
CA ASN A 36 18.88 -34.90 24.83
C ASN A 36 20.05 -35.92 24.87
N GLU A 37 20.07 -36.83 25.84
CA GLU A 37 21.10 -37.88 26.00
C GLU A 37 22.56 -37.36 26.10
N TRP A 38 22.76 -36.13 26.58
CA TRP A 38 24.07 -35.46 26.62
C TRP A 38 24.97 -35.85 27.81
N THR A 39 24.63 -36.89 28.57
CA THR A 39 25.31 -37.24 29.82
C THR A 39 26.81 -37.49 29.65
N THR A 40 27.22 -38.14 28.55
CA THR A 40 28.64 -38.42 28.28
C THR A 40 29.44 -37.15 28.02
N PHE A 41 28.84 -36.16 27.35
CA PHE A 41 29.49 -34.87 27.08
C PHE A 41 29.59 -34.01 28.35
N PHE A 42 28.57 -34.05 29.22
CA PHE A 42 28.66 -33.40 30.52
C PHE A 42 29.78 -33.99 31.38
N ASP A 43 29.92 -35.32 31.43
CA ASP A 43 31.00 -35.98 32.16
C ASP A 43 32.38 -35.58 31.64
N GLU A 44 32.53 -35.47 30.31
CA GLU A 44 33.76 -35.00 29.68
C GLU A 44 34.07 -33.54 30.07
N LEU A 45 33.09 -32.63 29.98
CA LEU A 45 33.27 -31.22 30.35
C LEU A 45 33.59 -31.04 31.84
N VAL A 46 32.96 -31.84 32.71
CA VAL A 46 33.26 -31.87 34.13
C VAL A 46 34.70 -32.34 34.38
N SER A 47 35.14 -33.40 33.70
CA SER A 47 36.52 -33.91 33.82
C SER A 47 37.58 -32.89 33.39
N GLN A 48 37.23 -32.02 32.44
CA GLN A 48 38.07 -30.93 31.93
C GLN A 48 37.97 -29.64 32.77
N ASN A 49 37.19 -29.64 33.86
CA ASN A 49 36.88 -28.45 34.68
C ASN A 49 36.23 -27.30 33.88
N ARG A 50 35.42 -27.61 32.86
CA ARG A 50 34.73 -26.62 32.01
C ARG A 50 33.26 -26.42 32.37
N ALA A 51 32.65 -27.39 33.04
CA ALA A 51 31.27 -27.31 33.53
C ALA A 51 31.13 -27.95 34.92
N THR A 52 30.09 -27.57 35.68
CA THR A 52 29.74 -28.16 36.98
C THR A 52 28.22 -28.20 37.17
N VAL A 53 27.76 -29.01 38.12
CA VAL A 53 26.36 -29.03 38.56
C VAL A 53 26.19 -28.09 39.74
N LEU A 54 25.36 -27.06 39.58
CA LEU A 54 24.92 -26.16 40.63
C LEU A 54 23.59 -26.65 41.19
N THR A 55 23.57 -27.02 42.47
CA THR A 55 22.36 -27.49 43.17
C THR A 55 21.89 -26.45 44.18
N THR A 56 20.68 -25.95 44.01
CA THR A 56 20.06 -24.99 44.95
C THR A 56 19.61 -25.70 46.23
N LYS A 57 19.41 -24.94 47.32
CA LYS A 57 18.79 -25.47 48.56
C LYS A 57 17.37 -26.01 48.35
N THR A 58 16.69 -25.57 47.29
CA THR A 58 15.36 -26.05 46.90
C THR A 58 15.41 -27.38 46.12
N GLY A 59 16.60 -27.96 45.92
CA GLY A 59 16.81 -29.24 45.25
C GLY A 59 16.86 -29.18 43.73
N LYS A 60 16.90 -27.99 43.13
CA LYS A 60 17.03 -27.83 41.67
C LYS A 60 18.48 -27.92 41.26
N ALA A 61 18.77 -28.74 40.25
CA ALA A 61 20.10 -28.95 39.72
C ALA A 61 20.22 -28.35 38.31
N PHE A 62 21.27 -27.55 38.11
CA PHE A 62 21.58 -26.86 36.87
C PHE A 62 22.99 -27.22 36.40
N TRP A 63 23.11 -27.58 35.14
CA TRP A 63 24.40 -27.65 34.46
C TRP A 63 24.82 -26.24 34.05
N VAL A 64 26.03 -25.83 34.46
CA VAL A 64 26.54 -24.47 34.23
C VAL A 64 28.00 -24.53 33.78
N ALA A 65 28.33 -23.81 32.72
CA ALA A 65 29.70 -23.61 32.26
C ALA A 65 30.45 -22.64 33.20
N VAL A 66 31.77 -22.79 33.32
CA VAL A 66 32.60 -21.97 34.24
C VAL A 66 32.45 -20.47 33.97
N GLU A 67 32.27 -20.07 32.71
CA GLU A 67 32.08 -18.70 32.24
C GLU A 67 30.77 -18.06 32.74
N ARG A 68 29.79 -18.88 33.13
CA ARG A 68 28.47 -18.45 33.62
C ARG A 68 28.29 -18.62 35.14
N LEU A 69 29.28 -19.18 35.83
CA LEU A 69 29.20 -19.44 37.27
C LEU A 69 29.14 -18.16 38.11
N THR A 70 29.77 -17.06 37.68
CA THR A 70 29.71 -15.80 38.45
C THR A 70 28.29 -15.24 38.49
N GLN A 71 27.57 -15.28 37.37
CA GLN A 71 26.16 -14.89 37.31
C GLN A 71 25.28 -15.86 38.11
N MET A 72 25.47 -17.17 37.95
CA MET A 72 24.65 -18.16 38.66
C MET A 72 24.87 -18.14 40.18
N ASN A 73 26.10 -17.90 40.65
CA ASN A 73 26.38 -17.69 42.07
C ASN A 73 25.79 -16.39 42.61
N ALA A 74 25.74 -15.31 41.81
CA ALA A 74 25.08 -14.07 42.22
C ALA A 74 23.55 -14.24 42.36
N ILE A 75 22.94 -15.11 41.54
CA ILE A 75 21.51 -15.44 41.61
C ILE A 75 21.22 -16.38 42.79
N HIS A 76 22.04 -17.43 42.95
CA HIS A 76 21.90 -18.45 43.97
C HIS A 76 23.14 -18.51 44.87
N GLY A 77 23.35 -17.48 45.70
CA GLY A 77 24.53 -17.38 46.59
C GLY A 77 24.68 -18.52 47.61
N ASP A 78 23.62 -19.31 47.79
CA ASP A 78 23.50 -20.43 48.73
C ASP A 78 23.62 -21.81 48.07
N ALA A 79 23.92 -21.89 46.77
CA ALA A 79 23.96 -23.14 46.01
C ALA A 79 25.27 -23.91 46.21
N PHE A 80 25.19 -25.23 46.07
CA PHE A 80 26.32 -26.15 46.17
C PHE A 80 26.79 -26.56 44.77
N LEU A 81 28.11 -26.50 44.52
CA LEU A 81 28.73 -26.95 43.28
C LEU A 81 29.24 -28.39 43.43
N ASN A 82 28.94 -29.24 42.45
CA ASN A 82 29.43 -30.60 42.39
C ASN A 82 29.86 -30.97 40.96
N PRO A 83 31.17 -31.16 40.69
CA PRO A 83 32.31 -30.98 41.60
C PRO A 83 32.62 -29.49 41.87
N GLN A 84 33.40 -29.22 42.92
CA GLN A 84 33.91 -27.86 43.15
C GLN A 84 34.96 -27.50 42.10
N ILE A 85 34.73 -26.37 41.40
CA ILE A 85 35.64 -25.82 40.40
C ILE A 85 36.01 -24.41 40.81
N GLU A 86 37.29 -24.06 40.70
CA GLU A 86 37.76 -22.70 40.95
C GLU A 86 37.52 -21.81 39.71
N ILE A 87 36.83 -20.70 39.91
CA ILE A 87 36.61 -19.71 38.83
C ILE A 87 37.94 -18.99 38.55
N PRO A 88 38.44 -18.97 37.29
CA PRO A 88 39.65 -18.24 36.91
C PRO A 88 39.60 -16.75 37.29
N GLU A 89 40.73 -16.17 37.72
CA GLU A 89 40.82 -14.76 38.16
C GLU A 89 40.29 -13.76 37.14
N ARG A 90 40.54 -14.00 35.84
CA ARG A 90 40.03 -13.16 34.73
C ARG A 90 38.50 -13.03 34.70
N LEU A 91 37.78 -14.02 35.23
CA LEU A 91 36.32 -14.03 35.30
C LEU A 91 35.80 -13.47 36.64
N LYS A 92 36.64 -13.42 37.69
CA LYS A 92 36.32 -12.88 39.02
C LYS A 92 36.33 -11.34 39.07
N GLU A 93 36.91 -10.66 38.08
CA GLU A 93 37.09 -9.19 38.08
C GLU A 93 35.79 -8.37 38.00
N LYS A 94 34.64 -8.99 37.68
CA LYS A 94 33.32 -8.33 37.70
C LYS A 94 32.46 -8.93 38.80
N THR A 95 32.40 -8.30 39.97
CA THR A 95 31.30 -8.51 40.91
C THR A 95 30.02 -7.98 40.28
N ILE A 96 29.20 -8.89 39.74
CA ILE A 96 27.92 -8.58 39.10
C ILE A 96 26.83 -8.61 40.17
N SER A 97 25.94 -7.61 40.16
CA SER A 97 24.79 -7.61 41.07
C SER A 97 23.79 -8.71 40.72
N LYS A 98 22.98 -9.18 41.69
CA LYS A 98 21.95 -10.20 41.44
C LYS A 98 21.03 -9.82 40.26
N ASP A 99 20.64 -8.56 40.19
CA ASP A 99 19.74 -8.05 39.14
C ASP A 99 20.38 -8.09 37.75
N GLU A 100 21.65 -7.70 37.63
CA GLU A 100 22.38 -7.74 36.36
C GLU A 100 22.64 -9.19 35.93
N ALA A 101 22.96 -10.06 36.88
CA ALA A 101 23.13 -11.49 36.62
C ALA A 101 21.85 -12.13 36.09
N LEU A 102 20.69 -11.79 36.68
CA LEU A 102 19.38 -12.25 36.20
C LEU A 102 19.10 -11.79 34.77
N VAL A 103 19.39 -10.53 34.44
CA VAL A 103 19.21 -9.99 33.08
C VAL A 103 20.06 -10.78 32.07
N GLU A 104 21.32 -11.05 32.37
CA GLU A 104 22.22 -11.81 31.49
C GLU A 104 21.79 -13.28 31.31
N ILE A 105 21.39 -13.95 32.39
CA ILE A 105 20.96 -15.36 32.33
C ILE A 105 19.63 -15.48 31.60
N ILE A 106 18.66 -14.60 31.87
CA ILE A 106 17.38 -14.59 31.15
C ILE A 106 17.61 -14.25 29.67
N ARG A 107 18.53 -13.33 29.35
CA ARG A 107 18.92 -13.04 27.97
C ARG A 107 19.36 -14.31 27.25
N GLY A 108 20.31 -15.05 27.82
CA GLY A 108 20.79 -16.32 27.26
C GLY A 108 19.69 -17.37 27.10
N ARG A 109 18.84 -17.55 28.11
CA ARG A 109 17.71 -18.50 28.05
C ARG A 109 16.71 -18.16 26.94
N LEU A 110 16.42 -16.88 26.72
CA LEU A 110 15.47 -16.45 25.70
C LEU A 110 15.97 -16.62 24.26
N GLU A 111 17.29 -16.76 24.05
CA GLU A 111 17.87 -17.08 22.74
C GLU A 111 17.54 -18.50 22.28
N ALA A 112 17.19 -19.41 23.19
CA ALA A 112 16.91 -20.82 22.89
C ALA A 112 15.43 -21.24 23.06
N LEU A 113 14.67 -20.58 23.96
CA LEU A 113 13.33 -21.05 24.34
C LEU A 113 12.19 -20.70 23.37
N GLY A 114 12.33 -19.63 22.58
CA GLY A 114 11.21 -19.03 21.85
C GLY A 114 10.18 -18.35 22.78
N PRO A 115 8.90 -18.22 22.38
CA PRO A 115 7.85 -17.65 23.23
C PRO A 115 7.69 -18.44 24.54
N VAL A 116 7.76 -17.74 25.67
CA VAL A 116 7.71 -18.33 27.01
C VAL A 116 7.06 -17.39 28.03
N THR A 117 6.38 -17.93 29.04
CA THR A 117 5.77 -17.14 30.13
C THR A 117 6.76 -16.84 31.25
N ALA A 118 6.59 -15.72 31.94
CA ALA A 118 7.43 -15.36 33.09
C ALA A 118 7.32 -16.40 34.22
N ALA A 119 6.14 -17.01 34.39
CA ALA A 119 5.90 -18.09 35.34
C ALA A 119 6.78 -19.31 35.06
N LEU A 120 6.90 -19.72 33.79
CA LEU A 120 7.75 -20.86 33.43
C LEU A 120 9.24 -20.57 33.68
N ILE A 121 9.71 -19.35 33.40
CA ILE A 121 11.10 -18.96 33.69
C ILE A 121 11.34 -18.94 35.21
N SER A 122 10.41 -18.37 35.98
CA SER A 122 10.46 -18.33 37.45
C SER A 122 10.51 -19.74 38.04
N GLU A 123 9.67 -20.65 37.54
CA GLU A 123 9.68 -22.05 37.92
C GLU A 123 10.99 -22.72 37.50
N THR A 124 11.46 -22.54 36.28
CA THR A 124 12.69 -23.20 35.80
C THR A 124 13.91 -22.76 36.59
N LEU A 125 14.12 -21.45 36.77
CA LEU A 125 15.27 -20.90 37.49
C LEU A 125 15.13 -20.98 39.02
N GLY A 126 13.91 -21.14 39.55
CA GLY A 126 13.67 -21.15 41.00
C GLY A 126 13.86 -19.79 41.67
N VAL A 127 13.49 -18.71 40.96
CA VAL A 127 13.59 -17.31 41.40
C VAL A 127 12.18 -16.71 41.46
N SER A 128 11.96 -15.69 42.30
CA SER A 128 10.64 -15.06 42.44
C SER A 128 10.15 -14.46 41.12
N LEU A 129 8.84 -14.53 40.87
CA LEU A 129 8.23 -13.96 39.67
C LEU A 129 8.53 -12.46 39.51
N SER A 130 8.54 -11.71 40.63
CA SER A 130 8.84 -10.27 40.65
C SER A 130 10.24 -9.95 40.11
N ASP A 131 11.24 -10.75 40.48
CA ASP A 131 12.62 -10.54 40.01
C ASP A 131 12.73 -10.84 38.50
N ILE A 132 12.02 -11.87 38.01
CA ILE A 132 11.96 -12.23 36.58
C ILE A 132 11.28 -11.12 35.78
N ASP A 133 10.13 -10.61 36.25
CA ASP A 133 9.42 -9.52 35.58
C ASP A 133 10.28 -8.26 35.49
N GLN A 134 11.02 -7.90 36.55
CA GLN A 134 11.93 -6.76 36.53
C GLN A 134 13.05 -6.93 35.49
N ALA A 135 13.63 -8.12 35.38
CA ALA A 135 14.66 -8.40 34.40
C ALA A 135 14.11 -8.39 32.95
N LEU A 136 12.91 -8.95 32.73
CA LEU A 136 12.24 -8.93 31.42
C LEU A 136 11.87 -7.51 30.98
N LEU A 137 11.42 -6.65 31.91
CA LEU A 137 11.17 -5.24 31.64
C LEU A 137 12.44 -4.47 31.27
N LYS A 138 13.58 -4.77 31.90
CA LYS A 138 14.89 -4.21 31.49
C LYS A 138 15.25 -4.63 30.06
N LEU A 139 15.11 -5.93 29.74
CA LEU A 139 15.35 -6.45 28.39
C LEU A 139 14.38 -5.89 27.34
N GLU A 140 13.13 -5.60 27.70
CA GLU A 140 12.17 -4.91 26.83
C GLU A 140 12.60 -3.46 26.57
N GLY A 141 13.11 -2.77 27.60
CA GLY A 141 13.66 -1.41 27.46
C GLY A 141 14.86 -1.34 26.51
N GLU A 142 15.69 -2.38 26.48
CA GLU A 142 16.78 -2.56 25.50
C GLU A 142 16.27 -3.02 24.11
N GLY A 143 14.98 -3.38 24.03
CA GLY A 143 14.30 -3.93 22.89
C GLY A 143 14.64 -5.40 22.58
N PHE A 144 15.46 -6.07 23.39
CA PHE A 144 15.91 -7.45 23.14
C PHE A 144 14.74 -8.44 23.06
N VAL A 145 13.72 -8.22 23.89
CA VAL A 145 12.50 -9.04 23.94
C VAL A 145 11.26 -8.23 23.58
N PHE A 146 10.21 -8.93 23.15
CA PHE A 146 8.86 -8.40 23.02
C PHE A 146 7.89 -9.19 23.89
N ARG A 147 6.95 -8.48 24.51
CA ARG A 147 5.79 -9.06 25.18
C ARG A 147 4.58 -9.14 24.25
N GLY A 148 3.82 -10.23 24.35
CA GLY A 148 2.60 -10.41 23.56
C GLY A 148 1.95 -11.78 23.82
N SER A 149 0.85 -12.06 23.13
CA SER A 149 0.27 -13.40 23.08
C SER A 149 0.64 -14.00 21.72
N PHE A 150 1.61 -14.92 21.69
CA PHE A 150 2.11 -15.54 20.46
C PHE A 150 1.51 -16.93 20.25
N THR A 151 1.19 -17.62 21.35
CA THR A 151 0.52 -18.92 21.36
C THR A 151 -0.99 -18.71 21.60
N PRO A 152 -1.86 -18.90 20.58
CA PRO A 152 -3.29 -18.58 20.68
C PRO A 152 -4.04 -19.35 21.78
N GLU A 153 -3.54 -20.52 22.16
CA GLU A 153 -4.18 -21.43 23.10
C GLU A 153 -3.93 -21.08 24.58
N LEU A 154 -2.84 -20.38 24.90
CA LEU A 154 -2.50 -20.05 26.29
C LEU A 154 -3.29 -18.86 26.83
N GLY A 155 -3.57 -17.84 26.01
CA GLY A 155 -4.23 -16.61 26.45
C GLY A 155 -3.44 -15.77 27.48
N GLU A 156 -2.24 -16.22 27.85
CA GLU A 156 -1.33 -15.56 28.78
C GLU A 156 -0.32 -14.66 28.04
N LEU A 157 0.34 -13.78 28.80
CA LEU A 157 1.39 -12.91 28.29
C LEU A 157 2.71 -13.70 28.22
N GLU A 158 3.25 -13.77 27.01
CA GLU A 158 4.51 -14.42 26.69
C GLU A 158 5.58 -13.39 26.32
N TRP A 159 6.83 -13.79 26.52
CA TRP A 159 8.03 -13.05 26.18
C TRP A 159 8.80 -13.83 25.11
N CYS A 160 9.28 -13.13 24.08
CA CYS A 160 10.06 -13.74 23.01
C CYS A 160 11.21 -12.83 22.58
N GLU A 161 12.37 -13.43 22.34
CA GLU A 161 13.54 -12.76 21.76
C GLU A 161 13.23 -12.26 20.34
N ARG A 162 13.76 -11.07 20.01
CA ARG A 162 13.45 -10.34 18.77
C ARG A 162 13.77 -11.15 17.51
N ARG A 163 14.91 -11.83 17.42
CA ARG A 163 15.32 -12.56 16.22
C ARG A 163 14.49 -13.83 16.03
N LEU A 164 14.21 -14.57 17.10
CA LEU A 164 13.31 -15.72 17.08
C LEU A 164 11.89 -15.30 16.65
N LEU A 165 11.37 -14.19 17.19
CA LEU A 165 10.06 -13.68 16.78
C LEU A 165 10.03 -13.31 15.29
N ALA A 166 11.10 -12.67 14.78
CA ALA A 166 11.23 -12.36 13.36
C ALA A 166 11.28 -13.61 12.48
N ARG A 167 11.98 -14.67 12.91
CA ARG A 167 12.00 -15.99 12.23
C ARG A 167 10.61 -16.63 12.22
N ILE A 168 9.92 -16.64 13.35
CA ILE A 168 8.54 -17.16 13.49
C ILE A 168 7.60 -16.46 12.51
N ASN A 169 7.66 -15.12 12.45
CA ASN A 169 6.82 -14.36 11.53
C ASN A 169 7.18 -14.67 10.06
N LYS A 170 8.48 -14.70 9.72
CA LYS A 170 8.94 -15.06 8.37
C LYS A 170 8.46 -16.45 7.92
N TYR A 171 8.50 -17.45 8.79
CA TYR A 171 8.04 -18.81 8.47
C TYR A 171 6.52 -18.87 8.32
N THR A 172 5.79 -18.18 9.20
CA THR A 172 4.33 -18.04 9.10
C THR A 172 3.94 -17.40 7.77
N LEU A 173 4.56 -16.28 7.40
CA LEU A 173 4.32 -15.61 6.11
C LEU A 173 4.70 -16.50 4.93
N SER A 174 5.82 -17.22 5.01
CA SER A 174 6.25 -18.13 3.94
C SER A 174 5.27 -19.30 3.74
N LYS A 175 4.68 -19.82 4.81
CA LYS A 175 3.63 -20.83 4.76
C LYS A 175 2.36 -20.26 4.10
N LEU A 176 1.88 -19.12 4.58
CA LEU A 176 0.69 -18.44 4.03
C LEU A 176 0.88 -18.10 2.54
N ARG A 177 2.09 -17.69 2.13
CA ARG A 177 2.45 -17.42 0.73
C ARG A 177 2.33 -18.64 -0.17
N ARG A 178 2.62 -19.84 0.35
CA ARG A 178 2.54 -21.12 -0.39
C ARG A 178 1.12 -21.65 -0.52
N GLU A 179 0.23 -21.28 0.39
CA GLU A 179 -1.19 -21.68 0.37
C GLU A 179 -2.03 -20.89 -0.66
N ILE A 180 -1.44 -19.88 -1.30
CA ILE A 180 -2.13 -19.06 -2.30
C ILE A 180 -2.12 -19.79 -3.64
N GLU A 181 -3.30 -20.16 -4.10
CA GLU A 181 -3.51 -20.65 -5.46
C GLU A 181 -3.70 -19.46 -6.41
N PRO A 182 -2.85 -19.31 -7.44
CA PRO A 182 -2.94 -18.19 -8.36
C PRO A 182 -4.16 -18.32 -9.30
N VAL A 183 -4.62 -17.18 -9.83
CA VAL A 183 -5.68 -17.10 -10.83
C VAL A 183 -5.11 -16.70 -12.20
N SER A 184 -5.81 -17.07 -13.27
CA SER A 184 -5.44 -16.65 -14.62
C SER A 184 -5.56 -15.12 -14.80
N ALA A 185 -4.85 -14.54 -15.77
CA ALA A 185 -4.99 -13.11 -16.08
C ALA A 185 -6.42 -12.72 -16.50
N SER A 186 -7.16 -13.66 -17.13
CA SER A 186 -8.58 -13.52 -17.46
C SER A 186 -9.45 -13.39 -16.22
N ASP A 187 -9.24 -14.26 -15.22
CA ASP A 187 -10.01 -14.23 -13.98
C ASP A 187 -9.63 -13.03 -13.10
N PHE A 188 -8.37 -12.59 -13.14
CA PHE A 188 -7.95 -11.33 -12.51
C PHE A 188 -8.68 -10.12 -13.13
N MET A 189 -8.83 -10.06 -14.45
CA MET A 189 -9.63 -9.00 -15.09
C MET A 189 -11.11 -9.08 -14.72
N ARG A 190 -11.69 -10.29 -14.64
CA ARG A 190 -13.09 -10.48 -14.17
C ARG A 190 -13.27 -9.99 -12.73
N PHE A 191 -12.30 -10.30 -11.86
CA PHE A 191 -12.23 -9.79 -10.51
C PHE A 191 -12.18 -8.25 -10.51
N LEU A 192 -11.29 -7.63 -11.29
CA LEU A 192 -11.17 -6.16 -11.35
C LEU A 192 -12.45 -5.46 -11.82
N PHE A 193 -13.17 -6.04 -12.79
CA PHE A 193 -14.48 -5.49 -13.21
C PHE A 193 -15.48 -5.54 -12.06
N SER A 194 -15.57 -6.66 -11.34
CA SER A 194 -16.42 -6.77 -10.16
C SER A 194 -15.97 -5.83 -9.03
N TRP A 195 -14.66 -5.70 -8.81
CA TRP A 195 -14.04 -4.87 -7.77
C TRP A 195 -14.37 -3.39 -7.92
N HIS A 196 -14.46 -2.90 -9.17
CA HIS A 196 -14.85 -1.54 -9.49
C HIS A 196 -16.34 -1.37 -9.81
N GLY A 197 -17.15 -2.43 -9.79
CA GLY A 197 -18.56 -2.38 -10.20
C GLY A 197 -18.79 -2.06 -11.68
N VAL A 198 -17.80 -2.32 -12.54
CA VAL A 198 -17.88 -2.08 -13.99
C VAL A 198 -18.57 -3.26 -14.68
N GLY A 199 -19.63 -2.99 -15.43
CA GLY A 199 -20.39 -4.03 -16.13
C GLY A 199 -21.35 -4.84 -15.24
N SER A 200 -21.58 -4.39 -13.99
CA SER A 200 -22.66 -4.89 -13.12
C SER A 200 -23.97 -4.17 -13.44
N ASP A 201 -25.10 -4.86 -13.33
CA ASP A 201 -26.43 -4.24 -13.41
C ASP A 201 -26.81 -3.51 -12.10
N ASP A 202 -26.20 -3.90 -10.98
CA ASP A 202 -26.44 -3.35 -9.64
C ASP A 202 -25.35 -2.33 -9.26
N GLN A 203 -25.26 -1.26 -10.05
CA GLN A 203 -24.32 -0.18 -9.77
C GLN A 203 -24.83 0.72 -8.64
N PRO A 204 -23.95 1.13 -7.71
CA PRO A 204 -24.35 2.00 -6.61
C PRO A 204 -24.67 3.41 -7.13
N GLU A 205 -25.51 4.13 -6.39
CA GLU A 205 -26.00 5.47 -6.72
C GLU A 205 -25.77 6.44 -5.55
N GLY A 206 -25.55 7.73 -5.87
CA GLY A 206 -25.47 8.82 -4.89
C GLY A 206 -24.05 9.28 -4.53
N VAL A 207 -23.98 10.29 -3.66
CA VAL A 207 -22.73 10.99 -3.29
C VAL A 207 -21.76 10.07 -2.54
N GLU A 208 -22.25 9.22 -1.63
CA GLU A 208 -21.40 8.27 -0.90
C GLU A 208 -20.84 7.16 -1.80
N ALA A 209 -21.61 6.74 -2.81
CA ALA A 209 -21.11 5.81 -3.82
C ALA A 209 -19.97 6.45 -4.63
N LEU A 210 -20.14 7.72 -5.04
CA LEU A 210 -19.07 8.48 -5.70
C LEU A 210 -17.83 8.61 -4.83
N ARG A 211 -17.99 8.85 -3.51
CA ARG A 211 -16.87 8.91 -2.57
C ARG A 211 -16.06 7.61 -2.60
N ARG A 212 -16.71 6.43 -2.52
CA ARG A 212 -16.00 5.14 -2.60
C ARG A 212 -15.29 4.93 -3.94
N VAL A 213 -15.89 5.36 -5.06
CA VAL A 213 -15.25 5.31 -6.37
C VAL A 213 -14.04 6.23 -6.45
N LEU A 214 -14.13 7.43 -5.86
CA LEU A 214 -12.99 8.36 -5.77
C LEU A 214 -11.86 7.79 -4.90
N ASP A 215 -12.18 7.10 -3.81
CA ASP A 215 -11.20 6.43 -2.97
C ASP A 215 -10.42 5.36 -3.75
N GLN A 216 -11.09 4.60 -4.62
CA GLN A 216 -10.43 3.62 -5.50
C GLN A 216 -9.62 4.28 -6.63
N LEU A 217 -10.09 5.41 -7.17
CA LEU A 217 -9.47 6.12 -8.29
C LEU A 217 -8.52 7.26 -7.86
N GLU A 218 -8.22 7.34 -6.56
CA GLU A 218 -7.47 8.43 -5.97
C GLU A 218 -6.08 8.61 -6.61
N GLY A 219 -5.81 9.79 -7.17
CA GLY A 219 -4.51 10.08 -7.78
C GLY A 219 -4.26 9.40 -9.14
N PHE A 220 -5.25 8.70 -9.73
CA PHE A 220 -5.14 8.26 -11.12
C PHE A 220 -5.14 9.46 -12.08
N GLU A 221 -4.25 9.50 -13.07
CA GLU A 221 -4.29 10.52 -14.11
C GLU A 221 -5.13 10.06 -15.31
N ALA A 222 -6.29 10.68 -15.50
CA ALA A 222 -7.12 10.49 -16.69
C ALA A 222 -7.30 11.81 -17.45
N PRO A 223 -7.50 11.79 -18.78
CA PRO A 223 -7.89 12.97 -19.52
C PRO A 223 -9.15 13.62 -18.91
N ALA A 224 -9.17 14.95 -18.79
CA ALA A 224 -10.27 15.69 -18.16
C ALA A 224 -11.66 15.32 -18.74
N ALA A 225 -11.74 15.02 -20.04
CA ALA A 225 -12.99 14.62 -20.69
C ALA A 225 -13.46 13.19 -20.34
N ALA A 226 -12.59 12.32 -19.81
CA ALA A 226 -12.90 10.93 -19.52
C ALA A 226 -13.54 10.71 -18.14
N TRP A 227 -13.31 11.61 -17.17
CA TRP A 227 -13.75 11.44 -15.77
C TRP A 227 -15.27 11.23 -15.63
N GLU A 228 -16.07 12.25 -15.95
CA GLU A 228 -17.52 12.14 -15.83
C GLU A 228 -18.14 11.30 -16.95
N GLY A 229 -17.56 11.34 -18.15
CA GLY A 229 -18.11 10.69 -19.33
C GLY A 229 -17.89 9.18 -19.40
N ASP A 230 -16.75 8.68 -18.95
CA ASP A 230 -16.41 7.26 -19.08
C ASP A 230 -16.10 6.61 -17.71
N LEU A 231 -15.33 7.26 -16.82
CA LEU A 231 -14.87 6.62 -15.58
C LEU A 231 -16.00 6.51 -14.54
N PHE A 232 -16.71 7.60 -14.26
CA PHE A 232 -17.81 7.59 -13.28
C PHE A 232 -19.07 6.95 -13.84
N SER A 233 -19.43 7.24 -15.10
CA SER A 233 -20.61 6.67 -15.75
C SER A 233 -20.56 5.14 -15.90
N SER A 234 -19.37 4.54 -15.91
CA SER A 234 -19.19 3.09 -15.98
C SER A 234 -19.22 2.39 -14.61
N ARG A 235 -19.20 3.13 -13.51
CA ARG A 235 -19.16 2.61 -12.13
C ARG A 235 -20.38 3.01 -11.28
N LEU A 236 -21.08 4.07 -11.67
CA LEU A 236 -22.20 4.64 -10.92
C LEU A 236 -23.47 4.66 -11.77
N LYS A 237 -24.57 4.25 -11.15
CA LYS A 237 -25.89 4.37 -11.74
C LYS A 237 -26.32 5.83 -11.74
N ASN A 238 -26.86 6.29 -12.86
CA ASN A 238 -27.45 7.63 -13.02
C ASN A 238 -26.58 8.80 -12.53
N TYR A 239 -25.25 8.72 -12.69
CA TYR A 239 -24.32 9.76 -12.21
C TYR A 239 -24.79 11.19 -12.49
N ASP A 240 -24.82 12.00 -11.44
CA ASP A 240 -25.12 13.43 -11.45
C ASP A 240 -23.85 14.24 -11.16
N HIS A 241 -23.54 15.19 -12.03
CA HIS A 241 -22.35 16.02 -11.91
C HIS A 241 -22.33 16.86 -10.61
N THR A 242 -23.50 17.17 -10.05
CA THR A 242 -23.59 17.92 -8.78
C THR A 242 -22.96 17.18 -7.60
N TRP A 243 -22.91 15.84 -7.63
CA TRP A 243 -22.32 15.05 -6.56
C TRP A 243 -20.82 15.33 -6.39
N LEU A 244 -20.09 15.42 -7.51
CA LEU A 244 -18.67 15.77 -7.48
C LEU A 244 -18.45 17.20 -6.99
N ASP A 245 -19.35 18.12 -7.36
CA ASP A 245 -19.28 19.50 -6.88
C ASP A 245 -19.46 19.59 -5.37
N THR A 246 -20.40 18.84 -4.79
CA THR A 246 -20.59 18.75 -3.34
C THR A 246 -19.33 18.21 -2.64
N LEU A 247 -18.68 17.20 -3.20
CA LEU A 247 -17.45 16.65 -2.63
C LEU A 247 -16.26 17.61 -2.73
N CYS A 248 -16.15 18.38 -3.81
CA CYS A 248 -15.13 19.42 -3.93
C CYS A 248 -15.38 20.61 -2.99
N LEU A 249 -16.61 21.10 -2.93
CA LEU A 249 -16.99 22.24 -2.08
C LEU A 249 -16.89 21.93 -0.59
N SER A 250 -17.20 20.69 -0.17
CA SER A 250 -16.97 20.23 1.21
C SER A 250 -15.49 20.07 1.56
N GLY A 251 -14.59 20.15 0.57
CA GLY A 251 -13.17 19.91 0.75
C GLY A 251 -12.81 18.43 0.91
N SER A 252 -13.72 17.50 0.62
CA SER A 252 -13.45 16.06 0.68
C SER A 252 -12.54 15.61 -0.47
N ALA A 253 -12.77 16.17 -1.67
CA ALA A 253 -12.01 15.86 -2.88
C ALA A 253 -11.41 17.12 -3.50
N VAL A 254 -10.19 17.02 -4.00
CA VAL A 254 -9.50 18.09 -4.73
C VAL A 254 -9.12 17.56 -6.09
N TRP A 255 -9.45 18.29 -7.15
CA TRP A 255 -9.04 17.95 -8.50
C TRP A 255 -7.84 18.82 -8.90
N GLY A 256 -6.97 18.30 -9.75
CA GLY A 256 -5.82 19.06 -10.23
C GLY A 256 -4.89 18.21 -11.08
N ARG A 257 -3.85 18.84 -11.58
CA ARG A 257 -2.75 18.15 -12.24
C ARG A 257 -1.53 18.28 -11.33
N PHE A 258 -1.17 17.17 -10.70
CA PHE A 258 -0.05 17.15 -9.73
C PHE A 258 1.27 16.76 -10.38
N ARG A 259 1.24 16.09 -11.55
CA ARG A 259 2.44 15.82 -12.34
C ARG A 259 2.65 16.92 -13.35
N THR A 260 3.78 17.61 -13.24
CA THR A 260 4.18 18.56 -14.27
C THR A 260 4.91 17.81 -15.38
N SER A 261 4.51 18.07 -16.61
CA SER A 261 5.14 17.45 -17.77
C SER A 261 6.31 18.31 -18.19
N ASN A 262 7.51 17.74 -18.19
CA ASN A 262 8.68 18.35 -18.80
C ASN A 262 8.58 18.18 -20.33
N THR A 263 7.64 18.90 -20.97
CA THR A 263 7.63 18.99 -22.43
C THR A 263 8.76 19.92 -22.84
N HIS A 264 9.99 19.39 -22.90
CA HIS A 264 11.07 20.08 -23.59
C HIS A 264 10.69 20.20 -25.07
N GLY A 265 10.48 21.45 -25.52
CA GLY A 265 10.23 21.79 -26.91
C GLY A 265 8.83 22.31 -27.17
N GLY A 266 8.66 23.65 -27.08
CA GLY A 266 7.82 24.56 -27.89
C GLY A 266 6.43 24.14 -28.40
N LYS A 267 5.86 23.00 -28.01
CA LYS A 267 4.57 22.53 -28.47
C LYS A 267 3.50 23.23 -27.65
N LYS A 268 2.56 23.87 -28.36
CA LYS A 268 1.39 24.54 -27.79
C LYS A 268 0.72 23.63 -26.73
N PRO A 269 0.23 24.20 -25.62
CA PRO A 269 -0.45 23.43 -24.59
C PRO A 269 -1.56 22.58 -25.21
N ALA A 270 -1.55 21.28 -24.87
CA ALA A 270 -2.56 20.35 -25.37
C ALA A 270 -3.97 20.83 -24.98
N PRO A 271 -5.00 20.58 -25.81
CA PRO A 271 -6.37 20.96 -25.46
C PRO A 271 -6.78 20.43 -24.09
N ILE A 272 -7.53 21.24 -23.32
CA ILE A 272 -7.94 20.90 -21.95
C ILE A 272 -8.61 19.53 -21.82
N LYS A 273 -9.28 19.07 -22.88
CA LYS A 273 -9.94 17.75 -22.96
C LYS A 273 -8.98 16.58 -22.79
N THR A 274 -7.75 16.73 -23.26
CA THR A 274 -6.70 15.71 -23.20
C THR A 274 -5.75 15.93 -22.04
N THR A 275 -5.89 17.02 -21.28
CA THR A 275 -5.08 17.29 -20.11
C THR A 275 -5.31 16.20 -19.06
N PRO A 276 -4.25 15.54 -18.57
CA PRO A 276 -4.36 14.60 -17.46
C PRO A 276 -4.71 15.35 -16.18
N ILE A 277 -5.82 14.96 -15.57
CA ILE A 277 -6.30 15.47 -14.29
C ILE A 277 -6.41 14.27 -13.35
N ALA A 278 -6.00 14.47 -12.10
CA ALA A 278 -6.21 13.55 -11.00
C ALA A 278 -7.19 14.16 -10.00
N ILE A 279 -7.95 13.31 -9.32
CA ILE A 279 -8.79 13.67 -8.18
C ILE A 279 -8.23 12.96 -6.97
N VAL A 280 -7.98 13.70 -5.90
CA VAL A 280 -7.31 13.21 -4.69
C VAL A 280 -8.10 13.59 -3.44
N LYS A 281 -7.93 12.82 -2.37
CA LYS A 281 -8.46 13.23 -1.06
C LYS A 281 -7.66 14.41 -0.55
N ARG A 282 -8.34 15.33 0.13
CA ARG A 282 -7.65 16.47 0.72
C ARG A 282 -6.62 16.07 1.78
N SER A 283 -6.88 15.00 2.53
CA SER A 283 -5.94 14.45 3.52
C SER A 283 -4.62 13.97 2.90
N ASN A 284 -4.66 13.53 1.64
CA ASN A 284 -3.51 12.98 0.92
C ASN A 284 -2.94 13.97 -0.10
N LEU A 285 -3.45 15.21 -0.15
CA LEU A 285 -3.08 16.19 -1.16
C LEU A 285 -1.57 16.44 -1.20
N ASP A 286 -0.95 16.52 -0.02
CA ASP A 286 0.49 16.79 0.08
C ASP A 286 1.33 15.62 -0.43
N VAL A 287 0.89 14.38 -0.21
CA VAL A 287 1.51 13.16 -0.74
C VAL A 287 1.60 13.24 -2.28
N TRP A 288 0.47 13.53 -2.93
CA TRP A 288 0.40 13.61 -4.40
C TRP A 288 1.18 14.79 -4.98
N LYS A 289 1.19 15.93 -4.28
CA LYS A 289 2.02 17.08 -4.66
C LYS A 289 3.50 16.74 -4.60
N ASN A 290 3.95 16.06 -3.55
CA ASN A 290 5.36 15.74 -3.33
C ASN A 290 5.89 14.74 -4.38
N ILE A 291 5.13 13.68 -4.67
CA ILE A 291 5.50 12.69 -5.71
C ILE A 291 5.52 13.33 -7.10
N GLY A 292 4.60 14.26 -7.35
CA GLY A 292 4.47 14.94 -8.62
C GLY A 292 5.51 16.04 -8.87
N LYS A 293 6.35 16.38 -7.89
CA LYS A 293 7.41 17.40 -8.03
C LYS A 293 8.40 16.99 -9.11
N VAL A 294 8.46 17.78 -10.17
CA VAL A 294 9.59 17.78 -11.11
C VAL A 294 10.47 18.99 -10.74
N PRO A 295 11.82 18.84 -10.71
CA PRO A 295 12.74 19.89 -10.24
C PRO A 295 12.64 21.24 -10.95
N GLU A 296 12.06 21.30 -12.16
CA GLU A 296 11.94 22.54 -12.93
C GLU A 296 10.51 22.67 -13.50
N ASN A 297 9.66 23.43 -12.82
CA ASN A 297 8.45 23.96 -13.43
C ASN A 297 8.79 25.23 -14.18
N ASN A 298 9.26 25.11 -15.43
CA ASN A 298 9.53 26.28 -16.24
C ASN A 298 8.19 26.90 -16.70
N PHE A 299 7.67 27.83 -15.89
CA PHE A 299 6.56 28.73 -16.23
C PHE A 299 6.99 29.81 -17.25
N GLU A 300 8.22 29.75 -17.75
CA GLU A 300 8.78 30.67 -18.75
C GLU A 300 7.95 30.68 -20.05
N ASP A 301 7.39 29.53 -20.44
CA ASP A 301 6.57 29.35 -21.65
C ASP A 301 5.14 29.91 -21.56
N LEU A 302 4.71 30.46 -20.41
CA LEU A 302 3.35 30.97 -20.28
C LEU A 302 3.11 32.20 -21.17
N SER A 303 1.93 32.27 -21.79
CA SER A 303 1.52 33.48 -22.52
C SER A 303 1.47 34.71 -21.60
N HIS A 304 1.67 35.90 -22.15
CA HIS A 304 1.77 37.14 -21.37
C HIS A 304 0.48 37.44 -20.57
N THR A 305 -0.70 37.14 -21.12
CA THR A 305 -1.96 37.24 -20.39
C THR A 305 -2.04 36.24 -19.25
N THR A 306 -1.55 35.02 -19.47
CA THR A 306 -1.53 33.96 -18.47
C THR A 306 -0.59 34.27 -17.31
N LYS A 307 0.58 34.86 -17.57
CA LYS A 307 1.50 35.36 -16.54
C LYS A 307 0.81 36.39 -15.63
N LYS A 308 0.10 37.37 -16.20
CA LYS A 308 -0.68 38.35 -15.40
C LYS A 308 -1.71 37.70 -14.49
N VAL A 309 -2.44 36.69 -14.98
CA VAL A 309 -3.43 35.94 -14.19
C VAL A 309 -2.73 35.16 -13.07
N PHE A 310 -1.59 34.51 -13.38
CA PHE A 310 -0.79 33.79 -12.40
C PHE A 310 -0.26 34.70 -11.29
N ASP A 311 0.31 35.86 -11.66
CA ASP A 311 0.85 36.84 -10.72
C ASP A 311 -0.26 37.40 -9.82
N PHE A 312 -1.44 37.68 -10.39
CA PHE A 312 -2.60 38.13 -9.63
C PHE A 312 -3.02 37.12 -8.55
N ILE A 313 -3.15 35.83 -8.89
CA ILE A 313 -3.52 34.79 -7.92
C ILE A 313 -2.38 34.55 -6.91
N SER A 314 -1.12 34.68 -7.34
CA SER A 314 0.05 34.55 -6.48
C SER A 314 0.07 35.60 -5.37
N LEU A 315 -0.22 36.86 -5.73
CA LEU A 315 -0.23 38.01 -4.81
C LEU A 315 -1.48 38.05 -3.92
N ASN A 316 -2.67 37.85 -4.51
CA ASN A 316 -3.94 38.03 -3.81
C ASN A 316 -4.49 36.76 -3.16
N GLY A 317 -3.89 35.60 -3.46
CA GLY A 317 -4.37 34.31 -3.01
C GLY A 317 -5.62 33.83 -3.76
N ALA A 318 -6.37 32.92 -3.15
CA ALA A 318 -7.50 32.26 -3.77
C ALA A 318 -8.61 33.28 -4.13
N SER A 319 -8.91 33.41 -5.43
CA SER A 319 -9.72 34.51 -5.97
C SER A 319 -10.86 34.00 -6.85
N PHE A 320 -12.01 34.69 -6.84
CA PHE A 320 -13.12 34.38 -7.74
C PHE A 320 -12.83 34.83 -9.18
N PHE A 321 -13.50 34.23 -10.16
CA PHE A 321 -13.30 34.58 -11.58
C PHE A 321 -13.48 36.08 -11.87
N GLU A 322 -14.52 36.72 -11.31
CA GLU A 322 -14.78 38.15 -11.54
C GLU A 322 -13.68 39.05 -10.95
N GLN A 323 -13.09 38.65 -9.82
CA GLN A 323 -11.97 39.35 -9.21
C GLN A 323 -10.72 39.24 -10.08
N ILE A 324 -10.46 38.06 -10.66
CA ILE A 324 -9.34 37.84 -11.58
C ILE A 324 -9.53 38.67 -12.85
N ALA A 325 -10.73 38.67 -13.43
CA ALA A 325 -11.02 39.42 -14.64
C ALA A 325 -10.90 40.95 -14.44
N SER A 326 -11.48 41.48 -13.36
CA SER A 326 -11.36 42.89 -13.01
C SER A 326 -9.93 43.30 -12.65
N GLY A 327 -9.23 42.49 -11.87
CA GLY A 327 -7.86 42.74 -11.43
C GLY A 327 -6.82 42.70 -12.53
N THR A 328 -6.98 41.81 -13.52
CA THR A 328 -6.07 41.70 -14.68
C THR A 328 -6.46 42.63 -15.84
N LYS A 329 -7.64 43.28 -15.76
CA LYS A 329 -8.25 44.09 -16.83
C LYS A 329 -8.36 43.34 -18.17
N GLY A 330 -8.50 42.00 -18.11
CA GLY A 330 -8.59 41.13 -19.29
C GLY A 330 -10.03 40.89 -19.74
N LEU A 331 -10.22 40.59 -21.03
CA LEU A 331 -11.52 40.14 -21.53
C LEU A 331 -11.86 38.76 -20.92
N ARG A 332 -13.15 38.49 -20.66
CA ARG A 332 -13.59 37.21 -20.06
C ARG A 332 -13.05 35.98 -20.81
N VAL A 333 -13.04 36.02 -22.14
CA VAL A 333 -12.54 34.91 -22.99
C VAL A 333 -11.02 34.72 -22.83
N GLU A 334 -10.26 35.80 -22.67
CA GLU A 334 -8.80 35.75 -22.45
C GLU A 334 -8.49 35.15 -21.07
N VAL A 335 -9.26 35.53 -20.05
CA VAL A 335 -9.11 34.96 -18.70
C VAL A 335 -9.50 33.48 -18.69
N GLU A 336 -10.58 33.08 -19.36
CA GLU A 336 -10.94 31.66 -19.54
C GLU A 336 -9.80 30.86 -20.21
N SER A 337 -9.22 31.41 -21.29
CA SER A 337 -8.08 30.78 -21.99
C SER A 337 -6.85 30.70 -21.09
N SER A 338 -6.59 31.73 -20.29
CA SER A 338 -5.45 31.79 -19.37
C SER A 338 -5.59 30.76 -18.25
N LEU A 339 -6.79 30.63 -17.66
CA LEU A 339 -7.08 29.58 -16.67
C LEU A 339 -6.96 28.19 -17.28
N SER A 340 -7.40 27.99 -18.52
CA SER A 340 -7.21 26.71 -19.22
C SER A 340 -5.73 26.36 -19.41
N GLU A 341 -4.88 27.33 -19.73
CA GLU A 341 -3.44 27.15 -19.87
C GLU A 341 -2.78 26.81 -18.52
N LEU A 342 -3.17 27.51 -17.44
CA LEU A 342 -2.68 27.25 -16.08
C LEU A 342 -3.10 25.88 -15.56
N VAL A 343 -4.35 25.46 -15.80
CA VAL A 343 -4.83 24.11 -15.46
C VAL A 343 -4.04 23.08 -16.27
N ALA A 344 -3.80 23.33 -17.56
CA ALA A 344 -3.01 22.43 -18.39
C ALA A 344 -1.57 22.27 -17.88
N LYS A 345 -0.97 23.32 -17.29
CA LYS A 345 0.36 23.26 -16.65
C LYS A 345 0.33 22.73 -15.20
N GLY A 346 -0.86 22.53 -14.61
CA GLY A 346 -0.99 22.07 -13.22
C GLY A 346 -0.70 23.14 -12.16
N ALA A 347 -0.81 24.42 -12.53
CA ALA A 347 -0.53 25.53 -11.61
C ALA A 347 -1.71 25.86 -10.69
N ILE A 348 -2.94 25.66 -11.15
CA ILE A 348 -4.16 26.09 -10.45
C ILE A 348 -5.19 24.97 -10.32
N THR A 349 -6.05 25.11 -9.31
CA THR A 349 -7.27 24.34 -9.08
C THR A 349 -8.42 25.29 -8.68
N SER A 350 -9.66 24.80 -8.59
CA SER A 350 -10.80 25.55 -8.06
C SER A 350 -11.63 24.75 -7.06
N ASP A 351 -12.35 25.46 -6.18
CA ASP A 351 -13.20 24.87 -5.12
C ASP A 351 -14.27 23.90 -5.65
N SER A 352 -14.72 24.05 -6.90
CA SER A 352 -15.68 23.15 -7.56
C SER A 352 -15.13 22.59 -8.88
N TYR A 353 -15.58 21.39 -9.28
CA TYR A 353 -15.30 20.83 -10.62
C TYR A 353 -16.05 21.57 -11.75
N THR A 354 -17.04 22.41 -11.39
CA THR A 354 -17.78 23.27 -12.32
C THR A 354 -16.88 24.14 -13.20
N GLY A 355 -15.78 24.66 -12.66
CA GLY A 355 -14.81 25.46 -13.42
C GLY A 355 -14.18 24.67 -14.56
N LEU A 356 -13.73 23.44 -14.27
CA LEU A 356 -13.18 22.56 -15.29
C LEU A 356 -14.23 22.15 -16.32
N ARG A 357 -15.49 21.89 -15.90
CA ARG A 357 -16.59 21.63 -16.86
C ARG A 357 -16.82 22.79 -17.82
N ALA A 358 -16.79 24.03 -17.33
CA ALA A 358 -16.96 25.22 -18.14
C ALA A 358 -15.88 25.36 -19.23
N LEU A 359 -14.67 24.85 -18.99
CA LEU A 359 -13.57 24.79 -19.95
C LEU A 359 -13.71 23.62 -20.95
N LEU A 360 -14.37 22.52 -20.57
CA LEU A 360 -14.58 21.35 -21.44
C LEU A 360 -15.69 21.54 -22.48
N VAL A 361 -16.72 22.32 -22.14
CA VAL A 361 -17.87 22.60 -23.01
C VAL A 361 -17.44 23.48 -24.19
N ARG A 362 -17.80 23.09 -25.42
CA ARG A 362 -17.47 23.87 -26.62
C ARG A 362 -18.23 25.21 -26.61
N SER A 363 -17.56 26.29 -27.02
CA SER A 363 -18.12 27.65 -27.14
C SER A 363 -19.47 27.72 -27.88
N LYS A 364 -19.68 26.88 -28.90
CA LYS A 364 -20.94 26.80 -29.66
C LYS A 364 -22.18 26.40 -28.85
N TYR A 365 -22.00 25.83 -27.65
CA TYR A 365 -23.10 25.51 -26.73
C TYR A 365 -23.25 26.52 -25.59
N LYS A 366 -22.34 27.51 -25.49
CA LYS A 366 -22.43 28.61 -24.51
C LYS A 366 -23.40 29.73 -24.96
N THR A 367 -23.77 29.81 -26.25
CA THR A 367 -24.38 31.02 -26.84
C THR A 367 -25.69 30.86 -27.65
N GLU A 368 -26.42 29.75 -27.56
CA GLU A 368 -27.74 29.68 -28.20
C GLU A 368 -28.84 30.31 -27.31
N LYS A 369 -29.08 31.62 -27.50
CA LYS A 369 -30.27 32.38 -27.03
C LYS A 369 -31.59 31.94 -27.71
N GLY A 370 -31.72 30.66 -28.09
CA GLY A 370 -32.89 30.12 -28.77
C GLY A 370 -33.90 29.51 -27.81
N ARG A 371 -35.11 30.08 -27.75
CA ARG A 371 -36.30 29.54 -27.06
C ARG A 371 -36.44 28.03 -27.30
N ARG A 372 -36.58 27.24 -26.22
CA ARG A 372 -36.82 25.77 -26.13
C ARG A 372 -35.60 24.86 -26.01
N LYS A 373 -34.93 24.92 -24.85
CA LYS A 373 -34.73 23.79 -23.91
C LYS A 373 -33.82 24.30 -22.78
N LYS A 374 -34.17 24.04 -21.51
CA LYS A 374 -33.30 24.25 -20.34
C LYS A 374 -32.01 23.44 -20.55
N ARG A 375 -31.00 24.00 -21.21
CA ARG A 375 -29.64 23.46 -21.25
C ARG A 375 -28.88 24.12 -20.11
N MET A 376 -28.25 23.30 -19.28
CA MET A 376 -27.46 23.73 -18.13
C MET A 376 -26.29 24.58 -18.62
N SER A 377 -26.24 25.85 -18.24
CA SER A 377 -25.10 26.73 -18.51
C SER A 377 -24.06 26.55 -17.41
N PHE A 378 -22.97 25.85 -17.73
CA PHE A 378 -21.80 25.82 -16.86
C PHE A 378 -21.02 27.13 -17.05
N ASN A 379 -21.02 27.94 -16.01
CA ASN A 379 -20.42 29.27 -16.02
C ASN A 379 -19.17 29.28 -15.15
N MET A 380 -18.19 30.12 -15.50
CA MET A 380 -16.91 30.20 -14.81
C MET A 380 -17.06 30.75 -13.38
N GLU A 381 -18.10 31.56 -13.16
CA GLU A 381 -18.47 32.12 -11.86
C GLU A 381 -18.92 31.05 -10.86
N GLY A 382 -19.45 29.92 -11.35
CA GLY A 382 -19.84 28.77 -10.53
C GLY A 382 -18.68 27.89 -10.08
N ALA A 383 -17.44 28.18 -10.49
CA ALA A 383 -16.25 27.41 -10.13
C ALA A 383 -15.82 27.57 -8.67
N GLY A 384 -16.33 28.59 -7.97
CA GLY A 384 -15.82 29.02 -6.67
C GLY A 384 -14.51 29.81 -6.82
N ARG A 385 -13.61 29.69 -5.84
CA ARG A 385 -12.31 30.37 -5.88
C ARG A 385 -11.29 29.54 -6.65
N TRP A 386 -10.49 30.20 -7.48
CA TRP A 386 -9.31 29.65 -8.13
C TRP A 386 -8.10 29.87 -7.23
N SER A 387 -7.30 28.83 -7.03
CA SER A 387 -6.14 28.86 -6.14
C SER A 387 -4.94 28.14 -6.75
N LEU A 388 -3.75 28.52 -6.32
CA LEU A 388 -2.50 27.88 -6.75
C LEU A 388 -2.31 26.52 -6.06
N ILE A 389 -1.82 25.56 -6.81
CA ILE A 389 -1.32 24.29 -6.26
C ILE A 389 0.11 24.56 -5.76
N ARG A 390 0.23 25.13 -4.55
CA ARG A 390 1.53 25.39 -3.92
C ARG A 390 2.18 24.09 -3.46
N SER A 391 3.45 23.91 -3.79
CA SER A 391 4.35 22.93 -3.17
C SER A 391 4.84 23.47 -1.83
N VAL A 392 4.82 22.63 -0.80
CA VAL A 392 5.43 22.96 0.49
C VAL A 392 6.87 22.47 0.45
N GLU A 393 7.84 23.35 0.73
CA GLU A 393 9.22 22.97 1.07
C GLU A 393 9.20 22.46 2.51
N GLN A 394 9.78 21.30 2.81
CA GLN A 394 9.62 20.68 4.13
C GLN A 394 10.93 20.07 4.67
N GLU A 395 11.14 20.26 5.97
CA GLU A 395 12.40 20.07 6.71
C GLU A 395 12.63 18.66 7.31
N ASP A 396 11.88 17.63 6.93
CA ASP A 396 12.11 16.25 7.43
C ASP A 396 11.77 15.22 6.35
N GLU A 397 12.73 14.90 5.47
CA GLU A 397 12.50 14.06 4.29
C GLU A 397 12.27 12.58 4.62
N ASP A 398 12.99 12.02 5.60
CA ASP A 398 13.05 10.55 5.78
C ASP A 398 11.79 9.93 6.40
N LYS A 399 11.25 10.50 7.49
CA LYS A 399 10.06 9.94 8.17
C LYS A 399 8.79 10.09 7.32
N LYS A 400 8.63 11.24 6.66
CA LYS A 400 7.49 11.51 5.77
C LYS A 400 7.50 10.62 4.54
N SER A 401 8.67 10.34 3.98
CA SER A 401 8.79 9.43 2.83
C SER A 401 8.19 8.04 3.11
N SER A 402 8.38 7.50 4.32
CA SER A 402 7.81 6.20 4.69
C SER A 402 6.27 6.21 4.79
N GLU A 403 5.69 7.26 5.39
CA GLU A 403 4.24 7.43 5.50
C GLU A 403 3.59 7.70 4.14
N GLU A 404 4.21 8.53 3.30
CA GLU A 404 3.81 8.78 1.92
C GLU A 404 3.79 7.49 1.11
N MET A 405 4.87 6.69 1.16
CA MET A 405 4.93 5.40 0.48
C MET A 405 3.87 4.43 0.96
N ARG A 406 3.56 4.42 2.26
CA ARG A 406 2.46 3.62 2.82
C ARG A 406 1.11 4.09 2.27
N ALA A 407 0.85 5.40 2.22
CA ALA A 407 -0.39 5.96 1.67
C ALA A 407 -0.58 5.57 0.19
N ILE A 408 0.46 5.69 -0.63
CA ILE A 408 0.44 5.27 -2.04
C ILE A 408 0.17 3.77 -2.17
N ALA A 409 0.86 2.94 -1.36
CA ALA A 409 0.66 1.49 -1.37
C ALA A 409 -0.80 1.13 -1.08
N THR A 410 -1.41 1.77 -0.07
CA THR A 410 -2.83 1.61 0.25
C THR A 410 -3.73 2.02 -0.92
N VAL A 411 -3.46 3.15 -1.57
CA VAL A 411 -4.25 3.58 -2.75
C VAL A 411 -4.18 2.57 -3.89
N PHE A 412 -3.00 2.06 -4.22
CA PHE A 412 -2.86 1.05 -5.27
C PHE A 412 -3.53 -0.28 -4.92
N LEU A 413 -3.45 -0.68 -3.64
CA LEU A 413 -4.16 -1.86 -3.14
C LEU A 413 -5.68 -1.68 -3.20
N MET A 414 -6.20 -0.52 -2.80
CA MET A 414 -7.63 -0.19 -2.90
C MET A 414 -8.11 -0.17 -4.36
N ARG A 415 -7.27 0.29 -5.29
CA ARG A 415 -7.60 0.31 -6.71
C ARG A 415 -7.65 -1.08 -7.32
N TYR A 416 -6.59 -1.87 -7.15
CA TYR A 416 -6.41 -3.09 -7.92
C TYR A 416 -6.71 -4.37 -7.14
N GLY A 417 -6.85 -4.30 -5.82
CA GLY A 417 -6.92 -5.43 -4.90
C GLY A 417 -5.60 -6.19 -4.77
N VAL A 418 -4.90 -6.42 -5.89
CA VAL A 418 -3.57 -7.02 -6.01
C VAL A 418 -2.62 -6.05 -6.71
N VAL A 419 -1.44 -5.83 -6.13
CA VAL A 419 -0.39 -4.96 -6.66
C VAL A 419 0.86 -5.77 -6.99
N PHE A 420 1.41 -5.54 -8.18
CA PHE A 420 2.68 -6.10 -8.64
C PHE A 420 3.34 -5.14 -9.64
N ARG A 421 4.66 -5.28 -9.84
CA ARG A 421 5.48 -4.34 -10.63
C ARG A 421 4.89 -3.98 -12.00
N LYS A 422 4.47 -4.97 -12.78
CA LYS A 422 3.99 -4.77 -14.16
C LYS A 422 2.74 -3.89 -14.22
N LEU A 423 1.92 -3.92 -13.18
CA LEU A 423 0.69 -3.15 -13.09
C LEU A 423 0.97 -1.65 -13.00
N LEU A 424 2.07 -1.28 -12.35
CA LEU A 424 2.50 0.12 -12.20
C LEU A 424 2.83 0.81 -13.52
N GLU A 425 3.01 0.07 -14.61
CA GLU A 425 3.15 0.66 -15.95
C GLU A 425 1.89 1.43 -16.39
N ARG A 426 0.76 1.19 -15.72
CA ARG A 426 -0.48 1.95 -15.92
C ARG A 426 -0.56 3.23 -15.07
N GLU A 427 0.26 3.35 -14.03
CA GLU A 427 0.20 4.41 -13.04
C GLU A 427 1.22 5.52 -13.35
N SER A 428 0.73 6.73 -13.63
CA SER A 428 1.60 7.90 -13.89
C SER A 428 2.48 8.28 -12.70
N PHE A 429 1.99 8.08 -11.48
CA PHE A 429 2.65 8.45 -10.22
C PHE A 429 3.29 7.26 -9.51
N ALA A 430 3.53 6.15 -10.22
CA ALA A 430 4.18 5.01 -9.61
C ALA A 430 5.59 5.38 -9.09
N PRO A 431 5.84 5.28 -7.77
CA PRO A 431 7.20 5.38 -7.25
C PRO A 431 8.03 4.18 -7.72
N PRO A 432 9.37 4.23 -7.57
CA PRO A 432 10.21 3.08 -7.83
C PRO A 432 9.72 1.84 -7.10
N TRP A 433 9.59 0.71 -7.82
CA TRP A 433 9.05 -0.54 -7.26
C TRP A 433 9.76 -0.99 -5.97
N ARG A 434 11.07 -0.73 -5.86
CA ARG A 434 11.86 -1.05 -4.67
C ARG A 434 11.30 -0.39 -3.42
N ASP A 435 10.90 0.87 -3.51
CA ASP A 435 10.47 1.66 -2.36
C ASP A 435 9.03 1.28 -1.99
N LEU A 436 8.18 1.05 -2.99
CA LEU A 436 6.82 0.53 -2.78
C LEU A 436 6.82 -0.87 -2.14
N VAL A 437 7.69 -1.78 -2.57
CA VAL A 437 7.79 -3.13 -1.98
C VAL A 437 8.21 -3.09 -0.52
N ARG A 438 9.07 -2.14 -0.12
CA ARG A 438 9.43 -1.98 1.30
C ARG A 438 8.18 -1.62 2.13
N ALA A 439 7.37 -0.68 1.65
CA ALA A 439 6.11 -0.33 2.30
C ALA A 439 5.13 -1.53 2.33
N LEU A 440 4.96 -2.25 1.22
CA LEU A 440 4.09 -3.42 1.14
C LEU A 440 4.53 -4.58 2.06
N ARG A 441 5.83 -4.82 2.19
CA ARG A 441 6.37 -5.81 3.15
C ARG A 441 6.13 -5.41 4.59
N LEU A 442 6.21 -4.12 4.91
CA LEU A 442 5.85 -3.62 6.25
C LEU A 442 4.35 -3.82 6.53
N LEU A 443 3.49 -3.56 5.55
CA LEU A 443 2.05 -3.83 5.66
C LEU A 443 1.76 -5.33 5.82
N GLU A 444 2.51 -6.19 5.15
CA GLU A 444 2.40 -7.64 5.31
C GLU A 444 2.83 -8.10 6.70
N LEU A 445 3.93 -7.56 7.24
CA LEU A 445 4.38 -7.85 8.61
C LEU A 445 3.35 -7.42 9.66
N ARG A 446 2.56 -6.38 9.38
CA ARG A 446 1.42 -5.92 10.21
C ARG A 446 0.15 -6.75 10.03
N GLY A 447 0.14 -7.67 9.06
CA GLY A 447 -1.04 -8.47 8.72
C GLY A 447 -2.13 -7.73 7.94
N GLU A 448 -1.89 -6.48 7.52
CA GLU A 448 -2.83 -5.68 6.72
C GLU A 448 -2.91 -6.18 5.26
N VAL A 449 -1.82 -6.79 4.78
CA VAL A 449 -1.66 -7.25 3.39
C VAL A 449 -1.12 -8.68 3.38
N ARG A 450 -1.40 -9.43 2.31
CA ARG A 450 -0.81 -10.76 2.06
C ARG A 450 0.15 -10.68 0.88
N GLY A 451 1.39 -11.10 1.06
CA GLY A 451 2.30 -11.37 -0.05
C GLY A 451 2.05 -12.75 -0.64
N GLY A 452 2.37 -12.97 -1.91
CA GLY A 452 2.22 -14.27 -2.57
C GLY A 452 2.28 -14.22 -4.08
N ARG A 453 1.79 -15.29 -4.72
CA ARG A 453 1.53 -15.36 -6.17
C ARG A 453 0.03 -15.44 -6.39
N PHE A 454 -0.60 -14.33 -6.71
CA PHE A 454 -2.05 -14.25 -6.89
C PHE A 454 -2.47 -14.36 -8.35
N VAL A 455 -1.66 -13.86 -9.28
CA VAL A 455 -1.95 -13.85 -10.72
C VAL A 455 -0.87 -14.61 -11.49
N GLU A 456 -1.28 -15.54 -12.34
CA GLU A 456 -0.40 -16.33 -13.21
C GLU A 456 0.20 -15.49 -14.36
N GLY A 457 1.35 -15.92 -14.89
CA GLY A 457 2.02 -15.25 -16.01
C GLY A 457 2.69 -13.91 -15.66
N VAL A 458 2.68 -13.52 -14.38
CA VAL A 458 3.34 -12.31 -13.88
C VAL A 458 4.48 -12.69 -12.95
N THR A 459 5.70 -12.25 -13.28
CA THR A 459 6.90 -12.48 -12.49
C THR A 459 7.08 -11.45 -11.37
N GLY A 460 7.66 -11.88 -10.25
CA GLY A 460 8.01 -11.01 -9.12
C GLY A 460 7.05 -11.15 -7.93
N GLU A 461 7.31 -10.36 -6.89
CA GLU A 461 6.46 -10.31 -5.69
C GLU A 461 5.12 -9.65 -6.01
N GLN A 462 4.05 -10.21 -5.45
CA GLN A 462 2.70 -9.68 -5.54
C GLN A 462 2.12 -9.55 -4.13
N PHE A 463 1.30 -8.52 -3.93
CA PHE A 463 0.71 -8.20 -2.64
C PHE A 463 -0.78 -7.93 -2.82
N ALA A 464 -1.62 -8.48 -1.94
CA ALA A 464 -3.06 -8.36 -2.04
C ALA A 464 -3.71 -7.99 -0.70
N LEU A 465 -4.81 -7.24 -0.76
CA LEU A 465 -5.70 -7.07 0.39
C LEU A 465 -6.37 -8.41 0.74
N PRO A 466 -6.58 -8.73 2.03
CA PRO A 466 -7.26 -9.96 2.43
C PRO A 466 -8.64 -10.16 1.77
N GLU A 467 -9.42 -9.08 1.65
CA GLU A 467 -10.71 -9.05 0.95
C GLU A 467 -10.60 -9.31 -0.55
N ALA A 468 -9.52 -8.83 -1.20
CA ALA A 468 -9.27 -9.09 -2.61
C ALA A 468 -8.98 -10.58 -2.85
N VAL A 469 -8.31 -11.27 -1.91
CA VAL A 469 -8.04 -12.72 -2.02
C VAL A 469 -9.35 -13.52 -2.07
N ALA A 470 -10.36 -13.14 -1.26
CA ALA A 470 -11.68 -13.76 -1.33
C ALA A 470 -12.34 -13.50 -2.70
N GLY A 471 -12.31 -12.25 -3.18
CA GLY A 471 -12.86 -11.89 -4.50
C GLY A 471 -12.20 -12.62 -5.67
N LEU A 472 -10.88 -12.87 -5.61
CA LEU A 472 -10.17 -13.67 -6.62
C LEU A 472 -10.63 -15.12 -6.64
N ARG A 473 -10.81 -15.73 -5.46
CA ARG A 473 -11.30 -17.10 -5.33
C ARG A 473 -12.71 -17.23 -5.91
N ASP A 474 -13.57 -16.24 -5.66
CA ASP A 474 -14.93 -16.20 -6.21
C ASP A 474 -14.93 -16.01 -7.73
N ALA A 475 -14.09 -15.13 -8.26
CA ALA A 475 -13.96 -14.92 -9.70
C ALA A 475 -13.52 -16.21 -10.42
N ARG A 476 -12.58 -16.95 -9.83
CA ARG A 476 -12.11 -18.25 -10.35
C ARG A 476 -13.22 -19.31 -10.33
N ARG A 477 -14.05 -19.35 -9.28
CA ARG A 477 -15.15 -20.33 -9.13
C ARG A 477 -16.33 -20.05 -10.06
N LYS A 478 -16.62 -18.78 -10.35
CA LYS A 478 -17.74 -18.40 -11.23
C LYS A 478 -17.51 -18.87 -12.66
N GLN A 479 -18.47 -19.61 -13.22
CA GLN A 479 -18.45 -20.03 -14.62
C GLN A 479 -18.45 -18.82 -15.57
N LYS A 480 -17.77 -18.95 -16.71
CA LYS A 480 -17.68 -17.91 -17.75
C LYS A 480 -18.99 -17.86 -18.52
N SER A 481 -19.65 -16.70 -18.55
CA SER A 481 -20.99 -16.52 -19.14
C SER A 481 -20.96 -15.86 -20.52
N GLY A 482 -19.78 -15.50 -21.04
CA GLY A 482 -19.64 -14.71 -22.25
C GLY A 482 -19.86 -13.22 -22.03
N ALA A 483 -19.79 -12.73 -20.78
CA ALA A 483 -20.12 -11.35 -20.44
C ALA A 483 -19.18 -10.36 -21.15
N LEU A 484 -19.78 -9.38 -21.82
CA LEU A 484 -19.08 -8.34 -22.56
C LEU A 484 -18.99 -7.05 -21.75
N VAL A 485 -17.78 -6.57 -21.50
CA VAL A 485 -17.51 -5.34 -20.73
C VAL A 485 -16.71 -4.36 -21.58
N SER A 486 -17.28 -3.19 -21.87
CA SER A 486 -16.64 -2.12 -22.65
C SER A 486 -16.13 -1.03 -21.73
N ILE A 487 -14.83 -0.75 -21.78
CA ILE A 487 -14.18 0.31 -20.99
C ILE A 487 -13.49 1.34 -21.89
N SER A 488 -13.32 2.55 -21.37
CA SER A 488 -12.47 3.55 -22.02
C SER A 488 -11.01 3.14 -21.96
N ALA A 489 -10.23 3.42 -23.01
CA ALA A 489 -8.79 3.19 -22.98
C ALA A 489 -8.06 4.09 -21.97
N SER A 490 -8.72 5.15 -21.50
CA SER A 490 -8.25 6.01 -20.40
C SER A 490 -8.54 5.43 -19.02
N ASP A 491 -9.29 4.35 -18.88
CA ASP A 491 -9.62 3.74 -17.59
C ASP A 491 -8.40 3.02 -16.97
N PRO A 492 -8.20 3.00 -15.63
CA PRO A 492 -7.13 2.20 -15.01
C PRO A 492 -7.24 0.70 -15.34
N LEU A 493 -8.44 0.20 -15.65
CA LEU A 493 -8.68 -1.20 -16.03
C LEU A 493 -8.25 -1.54 -17.47
N ASN A 494 -7.75 -0.57 -18.23
CA ASN A 494 -7.12 -0.86 -19.51
C ASN A 494 -5.73 -1.49 -19.30
N LEU A 495 -5.72 -2.81 -19.07
CA LEU A 495 -4.52 -3.61 -18.86
C LEU A 495 -4.15 -4.48 -20.07
N MET A 496 -4.71 -4.16 -21.25
CA MET A 496 -4.38 -4.80 -22.52
C MET A 496 -2.92 -4.54 -22.91
N GLY A 497 -2.16 -5.60 -23.18
CA GLY A 497 -0.72 -5.51 -23.41
C GLY A 497 0.11 -5.22 -22.14
N ILE A 498 -0.53 -5.32 -20.96
CA ILE A 498 0.14 -5.32 -19.65
C ILE A 498 0.02 -6.72 -19.07
N ILE A 499 -1.20 -7.15 -18.72
CA ILE A 499 -1.44 -8.48 -18.12
C ILE A 499 -2.11 -9.43 -19.12
N THR A 500 -2.95 -8.89 -20.01
CA THR A 500 -3.60 -9.66 -21.06
C THR A 500 -2.81 -9.54 -22.37
N PRO A 501 -2.81 -10.57 -23.22
CA PRO A 501 -2.13 -10.54 -24.52
C PRO A 501 -2.65 -9.39 -25.40
N GLY A 502 -1.78 -8.88 -26.29
CA GLY A 502 -2.16 -7.92 -27.33
C GLY A 502 -1.36 -6.63 -27.31
N LYS A 503 -1.63 -5.75 -28.29
CA LYS A 503 -1.04 -4.42 -28.41
C LYS A 503 -1.60 -3.48 -27.33
N ARG A 504 -0.75 -2.62 -26.75
CA ARG A 504 -1.22 -1.53 -25.90
C ARG A 504 -2.05 -0.52 -26.69
N VAL A 505 -3.25 -0.24 -26.20
CA VAL A 505 -4.14 0.79 -26.75
C VAL A 505 -3.83 2.12 -26.08
N SER A 506 -3.60 3.16 -26.87
CA SER A 506 -3.29 4.49 -26.35
C SER A 506 -4.41 5.04 -25.45
N SER A 507 -4.03 5.67 -24.33
CA SER A 507 -4.92 6.13 -23.25
C SER A 507 -5.73 7.38 -23.56
N HIS A 508 -6.23 7.48 -24.79
CA HIS A 508 -7.03 8.60 -25.26
C HIS A 508 -8.53 8.39 -24.98
N TYR A 509 -9.23 9.45 -24.56
CA TYR A 509 -10.65 9.41 -24.14
C TYR A 509 -11.68 8.98 -25.22
N LYS A 510 -11.23 8.76 -26.46
CA LYS A 510 -12.06 8.26 -27.57
C LYS A 510 -11.84 6.79 -27.86
N ASN A 511 -10.73 6.24 -27.38
CA ASN A 511 -10.36 4.86 -27.59
C ASN A 511 -11.06 4.01 -26.55
N ARG A 512 -11.39 2.77 -26.92
CA ARG A 512 -12.12 1.83 -26.05
C ARG A 512 -11.59 0.42 -26.23
N VAL A 513 -11.76 -0.39 -25.21
CA VAL A 513 -11.43 -1.81 -25.23
C VAL A 513 -12.63 -2.59 -24.72
N LEU A 514 -12.98 -3.65 -25.44
CA LEU A 514 -14.02 -4.60 -25.07
C LEU A 514 -13.36 -5.88 -24.57
N TYR A 515 -13.85 -6.38 -23.44
CA TYR A 515 -13.44 -7.64 -22.86
C TYR A 515 -14.61 -8.63 -22.89
N ARG A 516 -14.31 -9.91 -23.14
CA ARG A 516 -15.22 -11.06 -22.98
C ARG A 516 -14.66 -11.95 -21.89
N ASP A 517 -15.36 -12.07 -20.76
CA ASP A 517 -14.90 -12.83 -19.59
C ASP A 517 -13.43 -12.53 -19.19
N GLY A 518 -13.06 -11.24 -19.23
CA GLY A 518 -11.71 -10.77 -18.88
C GLY A 518 -10.64 -10.92 -19.96
N VAL A 519 -10.97 -11.49 -21.13
CA VAL A 519 -10.06 -11.56 -22.29
C VAL A 519 -10.38 -10.40 -23.25
N PRO A 520 -9.39 -9.64 -23.75
CA PRO A 520 -9.62 -8.60 -24.77
C PRO A 520 -10.23 -9.20 -26.04
N ALA A 521 -11.42 -8.73 -26.40
CA ALA A 521 -12.21 -9.17 -27.54
C ALA A 521 -12.06 -8.24 -28.75
N ALA A 522 -12.06 -6.92 -28.50
CA ALA A 522 -11.97 -5.91 -29.54
C ALA A 522 -11.45 -4.59 -28.96
N PHE A 523 -10.89 -3.73 -29.80
CA PHE A 523 -10.56 -2.36 -29.41
C PHE A 523 -10.82 -1.36 -30.53
N LYS A 524 -11.05 -0.10 -30.13
CA LYS A 524 -11.20 1.05 -31.01
C LYS A 524 -10.06 2.02 -30.75
N GLU A 525 -9.29 2.34 -31.78
CA GLU A 525 -8.23 3.34 -31.77
C GLU A 525 -8.51 4.37 -32.87
N GLY A 526 -8.92 5.58 -32.49
CA GLY A 526 -9.40 6.59 -33.43
C GLY A 526 -10.69 6.16 -34.15
N SER A 527 -10.63 6.07 -35.48
CA SER A 527 -11.73 5.58 -36.34
C SER A 527 -11.67 4.07 -36.60
N GLU A 528 -10.53 3.43 -36.34
CA GLU A 528 -10.34 2.01 -36.59
C GLU A 528 -10.89 1.17 -35.45
N THR A 529 -11.64 0.12 -35.79
CA THR A 529 -12.09 -0.91 -34.85
C THR A 529 -11.47 -2.23 -35.27
N ARG A 530 -10.77 -2.90 -34.36
CA ARG A 530 -10.12 -4.19 -34.61
C ARG A 530 -10.68 -5.25 -33.67
N LEU A 531 -11.09 -6.38 -34.25
CA LEU A 531 -11.48 -7.58 -33.51
C LEU A 531 -10.22 -8.41 -33.25
N LEU A 532 -10.07 -8.92 -32.04
CA LEU A 532 -8.94 -9.73 -31.61
C LEU A 532 -9.28 -11.21 -31.50
N SER A 533 -10.57 -11.52 -31.31
CA SER A 533 -11.08 -12.88 -31.25
C SER A 533 -11.91 -13.18 -32.49
N GLU A 534 -11.96 -14.44 -32.89
CA GLU A 534 -12.87 -14.91 -33.93
C GLU A 534 -14.30 -14.91 -33.37
N PHE A 535 -15.19 -14.23 -34.07
CA PHE A 535 -16.62 -14.17 -33.75
C PHE A 535 -17.41 -14.67 -34.94
N ALA A 536 -18.58 -15.27 -34.68
CA ALA A 536 -19.52 -15.57 -35.74
C ALA A 536 -19.93 -14.26 -36.45
N GLN A 537 -20.13 -14.31 -37.77
CA GLN A 537 -20.43 -13.13 -38.58
C GLN A 537 -21.70 -12.38 -38.11
N SER A 538 -22.64 -13.10 -37.49
CA SER A 538 -23.84 -12.55 -36.85
C SER A 538 -23.57 -11.77 -35.56
N GLU A 539 -22.49 -12.08 -34.82
CA GLU A 539 -22.12 -11.45 -33.55
C GLU A 539 -21.26 -10.19 -33.73
N GLU A 540 -20.53 -10.08 -34.84
CA GLU A 540 -19.61 -8.95 -35.08
C GLU A 540 -20.29 -7.58 -34.95
N TRP A 541 -21.52 -7.45 -35.47
CA TRP A 541 -22.25 -6.19 -35.41
C TRP A 541 -22.62 -5.82 -33.97
N SER A 542 -23.11 -6.80 -33.19
CA SER A 542 -23.42 -6.62 -31.77
C SER A 542 -22.20 -6.23 -30.94
N ILE A 543 -21.04 -6.82 -31.27
CA ILE A 543 -19.76 -6.52 -30.61
C ILE A 543 -19.30 -5.10 -30.92
N LYS A 544 -19.35 -4.69 -32.20
CA LYS A 544 -19.02 -3.31 -32.60
C LYS A 544 -19.94 -2.29 -31.93
N GLN A 545 -21.24 -2.59 -31.82
CA GLN A 545 -22.20 -1.75 -31.08
C GLN A 545 -21.85 -1.67 -29.59
N THR A 546 -21.60 -2.79 -28.93
CA THR A 546 -21.27 -2.86 -27.50
C THR A 546 -19.95 -2.17 -27.18
N LEU A 547 -18.95 -2.25 -28.07
CA LEU A 547 -17.68 -1.54 -27.92
C LEU A 547 -17.88 -0.03 -27.89
N ILE A 548 -18.76 0.51 -28.74
CA ILE A 548 -18.97 1.96 -28.89
C ILE A 548 -20.00 2.50 -27.89
N LYS A 549 -20.96 1.66 -27.45
CA LYS A 549 -22.07 2.06 -26.60
C LYS A 549 -21.59 2.76 -25.33
N ARG A 550 -22.16 3.94 -25.09
CA ARG A 550 -21.95 4.75 -23.89
C ARG A 550 -23.28 4.96 -23.18
N ASN A 551 -23.35 4.52 -21.93
CA ASN A 551 -24.51 4.74 -21.09
C ASN A 551 -24.29 6.02 -20.29
N PHE A 552 -25.10 7.03 -20.59
CA PHE A 552 -25.06 8.31 -19.88
C PHE A 552 -26.40 8.57 -19.22
N SER A 553 -26.39 9.13 -18.01
CA SER A 553 -27.59 9.65 -17.37
C SER A 553 -28.20 10.78 -18.23
N PRO A 554 -29.53 11.00 -18.20
CA PRO A 554 -30.16 12.08 -18.97
C PRO A 554 -29.56 13.46 -18.67
N LYS A 555 -29.18 13.71 -17.42
CA LYS A 555 -28.51 14.95 -16.97
C LYS A 555 -27.11 15.06 -17.59
N LEU A 556 -26.33 13.99 -17.58
CA LEU A 556 -24.98 13.99 -18.15
C LEU A 556 -25.00 14.08 -19.69
N LYS A 557 -26.01 13.49 -20.36
CA LYS A 557 -26.22 13.64 -21.82
C LYS A 557 -26.41 15.10 -22.21
N ALA A 558 -27.13 15.87 -21.40
CA ALA A 558 -27.34 17.30 -21.65
C ALA A 558 -26.02 18.09 -21.60
N TYR A 559 -25.08 17.66 -20.75
CA TYR A 559 -23.75 18.23 -20.58
C TYR A 559 -22.76 17.83 -21.70
N LEU A 560 -22.62 16.53 -22.00
CA LEU A 560 -21.63 16.05 -22.98
C LEU A 560 -22.00 16.35 -24.44
N GLY A 561 -23.30 16.57 -24.69
CA GLY A 561 -23.85 16.88 -26.01
C GLY A 561 -23.97 15.67 -26.94
N LYS A 562 -24.64 15.87 -28.09
CA LYS A 562 -24.97 14.79 -29.06
C LYS A 562 -23.75 14.07 -29.67
N GLY A 563 -22.55 14.64 -29.58
CA GLY A 563 -21.32 14.04 -30.13
C GLY A 563 -20.58 13.11 -29.17
N ALA A 564 -21.19 12.79 -28.02
CA ALA A 564 -20.65 11.88 -27.03
C ALA A 564 -21.18 10.45 -27.19
N GLU A 565 -22.27 10.26 -27.94
CA GLU A 565 -22.88 8.96 -28.29
C GLU A 565 -22.03 8.16 -29.29
#